data_AF-A0A4Z1BFY6-F1
#
_entry.id   AF-A0A4Z1BFY6-F1
#
_cell.length_a   1.000
_cell.length_b   1.000
_cell.length_c   1.000
_cell.angle_alpha   90.00
_cell.angle_beta   90.00
_cell.angle_gamma   90.00
#
_symmetry.space_group_name_H-M   'P 1'
#
loop_
_entity.id
_entity.type
_entity.pdbx_description
1 polymer ?
#
loop_
_entity_poly.entity_id
_entity_poly.type
_entity_poly.pdbx_seq_one_letter_code
_entity_poly.pdbx_strand_id
1 'polypeptide(L)' 'MNKIKTFNTRHSSYGLKHVFERRYREALSGTLESSYVTNGQFKGAMLKAGFNVKDKSQLNWHFNVSEKSIKELDTL' A
#
# COMPACT_ATOMS: atom_id res chain seq x y z
N MET A 1 0.99 -8.07 4.23
CA MET A 1 2.18 -7.72 3.44
C MET A 1 3.42 -7.92 4.29
N ASN A 2 4.51 -8.47 3.74
CA ASN A 2 5.75 -8.69 4.49
C ASN A 2 6.77 -7.56 4.29
N LYS A 3 7.39 -7.12 5.39
CA LYS A 3 8.50 -6.15 5.40
C LYS A 3 9.80 -6.84 5.00
N ILE A 4 10.59 -6.16 4.17
CA ILE A 4 11.91 -6.63 3.71
C ILE A 4 12.99 -5.57 4.01
N LYS A 5 14.27 -5.91 3.83
CA LYS A 5 15.38 -4.98 4.10
C LYS A 5 15.51 -3.88 3.04
N THR A 6 15.22 -4.17 1.78
CA THR A 6 15.35 -3.24 0.65
C THR A 6 14.04 -2.53 0.33
N PHE A 7 14.12 -1.39 -0.35
CA PHE A 7 12.94 -0.69 -0.85
C PHE A 7 12.47 -1.30 -2.16
N ASN A 8 11.17 -1.58 -2.27
CA ASN A 8 10.57 -1.94 -3.54
C ASN A 8 10.22 -0.68 -4.31
N THR A 9 10.95 -0.43 -5.40
CA THR A 9 10.76 0.72 -6.29
C THR A 9 9.89 0.42 -7.50
N ARG A 10 9.32 -0.79 -7.60
CA ARG A 10 8.43 -1.20 -8.71
C ARG A 10 7.00 -0.71 -8.49
N HIS A 11 6.60 -0.57 -7.23
CA HIS A 11 5.27 -0.12 -6.85
C HIS A 11 5.36 1.07 -5.90
N SER A 12 4.74 2.17 -6.31
CA SER A 12 4.64 3.36 -5.46
C SER A 12 3.41 3.28 -4.54
N SER A 13 3.33 4.16 -3.55
CA SER A 13 2.20 4.26 -2.63
C SER A 13 0.86 4.41 -3.36
N TYR A 14 0.86 5.10 -4.51
CA TYR A 14 -0.32 5.23 -5.36
C TYR A 14 -0.69 3.91 -6.02
N GLY A 15 0.26 3.16 -6.57
CA GLY A 15 -0.03 1.83 -7.13
C GLY A 15 -0.52 0.86 -6.06
N LEU A 16 0.14 0.86 -4.89
CA LEU A 16 -0.19 -0.03 -3.78
C LEU A 16 -1.55 0.25 -3.15
N LYS A 17 -1.96 1.52 -3.04
CA LYS A 17 -3.30 1.85 -2.55
C LYS A 17 -4.37 1.22 -3.45
N HIS A 18 -4.17 1.22 -4.77
CA HIS A 18 -5.11 0.64 -5.72
C HIS A 18 -5.17 -0.89 -5.62
N VAL A 19 -4.02 -1.56 -5.41
CA VAL A 19 -4.00 -3.01 -5.12
C VAL A 19 -4.82 -3.31 -3.86
N PHE A 20 -4.64 -2.51 -2.80
CA PHE A 20 -5.39 -2.66 -1.56
C PHE A 20 -6.90 -2.40 -1.75
N GLU A 21 -7.27 -1.29 -2.40
CA GLU A 21 -8.66 -0.94 -2.68
C GLU A 21 -9.36 -2.03 -3.48
N ARG A 22 -8.72 -2.61 -4.51
CA ARG A 22 -9.28 -3.74 -5.26
C ARG A 22 -9.49 -4.96 -4.37
N ARG A 23 -8.44 -5.37 -3.63
CA ARG A 23 -8.45 -6.62 -2.87
C ARG A 23 -9.43 -6.62 -1.68
N TYR A 24 -9.67 -5.46 -1.10
CA TYR A 24 -10.51 -5.31 0.09
C TYR A 24 -11.82 -4.58 -0.19
N ARG A 25 -12.16 -4.33 -1.46
CA ARG A 25 -13.37 -3.59 -1.84
C ARG A 25 -14.64 -4.13 -1.19
N GLU A 26 -14.81 -5.45 -1.25
CA GLU A 26 -15.97 -6.13 -0.66
C GLU A 26 -15.94 -6.07 0.86
N ALA A 27 -14.78 -6.29 1.47
CA ALA A 27 -14.61 -6.22 2.93
C ALA A 27 -14.79 -4.80 3.49
N LEU A 28 -14.51 -3.78 2.66
CA LEU A 28 -14.74 -2.39 3.01
C LEU A 28 -16.18 -1.95 2.72
N SER A 29 -16.96 -2.71 1.94
CA SER A 29 -18.33 -2.37 1.55
C SER A 29 -19.18 -1.96 2.75
N GLY A 30 -19.80 -0.77 2.69
CA GLY A 30 -20.61 -0.22 3.78
C GLY A 30 -19.84 0.62 4.81
N THR A 31 -18.52 0.79 4.65
CA THR A 31 -17.72 1.75 5.44
C THR A 31 -17.45 3.03 4.64
N LEU A 32 -17.09 4.13 5.32
CA LEU A 32 -16.67 5.37 4.63
C LEU A 32 -15.47 5.11 3.68
N GLU A 33 -14.57 4.21 4.08
CA GLU A 33 -13.39 3.78 3.32
C GLU A 33 -13.71 2.80 2.18
N SER A 34 -14.96 2.32 2.06
CA SER A 34 -15.41 1.48 0.92
C SER A 34 -15.38 2.22 -0.40
N SER A 35 -15.48 3.54 -0.33
CA SER A 35 -15.60 4.40 -1.50
C SER A 35 -14.23 4.76 -2.08
N TYR A 36 -13.23 5.00 -1.23
CA TYR A 36 -11.91 5.48 -1.64
C TYR A 36 -10.93 5.53 -0.46
N VAL A 37 -9.70 5.08 -0.69
CA VAL A 37 -8.53 5.32 0.17
C VAL A 37 -7.62 6.34 -0.50
N THR A 38 -7.41 7.49 0.14
CA THR A 38 -6.47 8.49 -0.35
C THR A 38 -5.03 7.96 -0.29
N ASN A 39 -4.15 8.48 -1.17
CA ASN A 39 -2.72 8.17 -1.11
C ASN A 39 -2.11 8.57 0.26
N GLY A 40 -2.62 9.63 0.88
CA GLY A 40 -2.21 10.06 2.22
C GLY A 40 -2.58 9.07 3.32
N GLN A 41 -3.83 8.60 3.35
CA GLN A 41 -4.29 7.56 4.30
C GLN A 41 -3.48 6.28 4.14
N PHE A 42 -3.25 5.82 2.91
CA PHE A 42 -2.44 4.63 2.65
C PHE A 42 -1.00 4.80 3.17
N LYS A 43 -0.37 5.95 2.90
CA LYS A 43 0.96 6.26 3.44
C LYS A 43 1.00 6.22 4.97
N GLY A 44 0.01 6.83 5.62
CA GLY A 44 -0.11 6.83 7.08
C GLY A 44 -0.28 5.41 7.65
N ALA A 45 -1.11 4.59 7.02
CA ALA A 45 -1.32 3.19 7.41
C ALA A 45 -0.03 2.37 7.30
N MET A 46 0.72 2.52 6.21
CA MET A 46 2.00 1.82 6.01
C MET A 46 3.05 2.22 7.07
N LEU A 47 3.12 3.51 7.44
CA LEU A 47 3.98 3.95 8.53
C LEU A 47 3.56 3.35 9.88
N LYS A 48 2.25 3.36 10.19
CA LYS A 48 1.69 2.78 11.42
C LYS A 48 1.93 1.27 11.50
N ALA A 49 1.92 0.58 10.36
CA ALA A 49 2.26 -0.84 10.23
C ALA A 49 3.78 -1.11 10.28
N GLY A 50 4.61 -0.08 10.44
CA GLY A 50 6.04 -0.20 10.65
C GLY A 50 6.88 -0.33 9.39
N PHE A 51 6.35 0.00 8.20
CA PHE A 51 7.16 0.04 6.98
C PHE A 51 8.03 1.30 6.91
N ASN A 52 9.22 1.15 6.34
CA ASN A 52 10.16 2.23 6.08
C ASN A 52 9.88 2.83 4.70
N VAL A 53 10.18 4.12 4.53
CA VAL A 53 10.00 4.87 3.27
C VAL A 53 11.35 5.27 2.72
N LYS A 54 11.56 5.09 1.42
CA LYS A 54 12.82 5.46 0.75
C LYS A 54 13.07 6.97 0.77
N ASP A 55 12.05 7.76 0.44
CA ASP A 55 12.10 9.22 0.41
C ASP A 55 10.70 9.78 0.72
N LYS A 56 10.57 10.50 1.84
CA LYS A 56 9.30 11.08 2.30
C LYS A 56 8.94 12.40 1.59
N SER A 57 9.90 13.04 0.90
CA SER A 57 9.65 14.28 0.15
C SER A 57 8.84 14.06 -1.13
N GLN A 58 8.78 12.81 -1.62
CA GLN A 58 8.08 12.46 -2.85
C GLN A 58 6.56 12.46 -2.68
N LEU A 59 5.85 12.81 -3.75
CA LEU A 59 4.38 12.65 -3.81
C LEU A 59 3.95 11.18 -3.73
N ASN A 60 4.71 10.26 -4.33
CA ASN A 60 4.44 8.83 -4.31
C ASN A 60 5.60 8.08 -3.66
N TRP A 61 5.34 7.40 -2.55
CA TRP A 61 6.38 6.79 -1.72
C TRP A 61 6.69 5.37 -2.13
N HIS A 62 7.92 4.94 -1.89
CA HIS A 62 8.33 3.54 -2.06
C HIS A 62 8.65 2.96 -0.68
N PHE A 63 8.01 1.83 -0.37
CA PHE A 63 8.14 1.16 0.93
C PHE A 63 9.05 -0.05 0.83
N ASN A 64 9.59 -0.50 1.96
CA ASN A 64 10.32 -1.76 2.05
C ASN A 64 9.38 -2.97 2.20
N VAL A 65 8.50 -3.13 1.22
CA VAL A 65 7.51 -4.20 1.14
C VAL A 65 7.93 -5.24 0.10
N SER A 66 7.71 -6.52 0.39
CA SER A 66 8.03 -7.63 -0.53
C SER A 66 7.19 -7.55 -1.82
N GLU A 67 7.85 -7.65 -2.98
CA GLU A 67 7.18 -7.84 -4.28
C GLU A 67 6.28 -9.08 -4.28
N LYS A 68 6.73 -10.16 -3.63
CA LYS A 68 5.94 -11.40 -3.51
C LYS A 68 4.61 -11.13 -2.82
N SER A 69 4.63 -10.40 -1.70
CA SER A 69 3.40 -10.05 -0.98
C SER A 69 2.46 -9.14 -1.77
N ILE A 70 3.00 -8.28 -2.64
CA ILE A 70 2.16 -7.43 -3.50
C ILE A 70 1.48 -8.29 -4.56
N LYS A 71 2.23 -9.18 -5.22
CA LYS A 71 1.67 -10.09 -6.22
C LYS A 71 0.61 -11.01 -5.63
N GLU A 72 0.84 -11.58 -4.46
CA GLU A 72 -0.14 -12.42 -3.74
C GLU A 72 -1.45 -11.68 -3.44
N LEU A 73 -1.40 -10.35 -3.25
CA LEU A 73 -2.59 -9.52 -3.06
C LEU A 73 -3.28 -9.12 -4.37
N ASP A 74 -2.58 -9.15 -5.50
CA ASP A 74 -3.08 -8.69 -6.80
C ASP A 74 -3.54 -9.82 -7.72
N THR A 75 -3.20 -11.09 -7.43
CA THR A 75 -3.54 -12.27 -8.27
C THR A 75 -4.83 -13.01 -7.87
N LEU A 76 -5.65 -12.43 -6.99
CA LEU A 76 -6.95 -12.96 -6.56
C LEU A 76 -8.00 -11.85 -6.59
#